data_AF-A0A2D6TNZ0-F1
#
_entry.id   AF-A0A2D6TNZ0-F1
#
_cell.length_a   1.000
_cell.length_b   1.000
_cell.length_c   1.000
_cell.angle_alpha   90.00
_cell.angle_beta   90.00
_cell.angle_gamma   90.00
#
_symmetry.space_group_name_H-M   'P 1'
#
loop_
_entity.id
_entity.type
_entity.pdbx_description
1 polymer ?
#
loop_
_entity_poly.entity_id
_entity_poly.type
_entity_poly.pdbx_seq_one_letter_code
_entity_poly.pdbx_strand_id
1 'polypeptide(L)'
;MRCYDFKKVLNDIKKNYDFILIDTPPVHGHFIVNGMAAADKVIVVLDPGIFALEGLSTLQHSFGDFFKRLGLNLNIDIFLITKCQDSVLPWRKKYAEEVKEDIEGNFKKKVFKIPYSEHIYETHAKGVPISHYKPKSSIGKVYKEVADKYLDLTKNKTRTSLIINKNNNSKYLDLGKKKDVNLIKKTQEDRFKKNIISKLVYNIRISKYKEKFQKIKQELPVLEKILEKIKKNVKEIASKK
;
A
#
# COMPACT_ATOMS: atom_id res chain seq x y z
N MET A 1 24.38 3.03 4.86
CA MET A 1 23.53 2.09 5.63
C MET A 1 23.67 0.71 5.00
N ARG A 2 24.32 -0.22 5.70
CA ARG A 2 24.49 -1.60 5.21
C ARG A 2 23.16 -2.35 5.37
N CYS A 3 22.89 -3.36 4.54
CA CYS A 3 21.65 -4.15 4.52
C CYS A 3 21.20 -4.71 5.89
N TYR A 4 22.14 -4.82 6.84
CA TYR A 4 21.94 -5.40 8.16
C TYR A 4 21.55 -4.39 9.25
N ASP A 5 21.72 -3.09 9.01
CA ASP A 5 21.49 -2.07 10.04
C ASP A 5 20.00 -1.93 10.34
N PHE A 6 19.13 -2.02 9.31
CA PHE A 6 17.68 -1.92 9.49
C PHE A 6 17.11 -3.13 10.26
N LYS A 7 17.57 -4.34 9.93
CA LYS A 7 17.14 -5.57 10.60
C LYS A 7 17.51 -5.57 12.09
N LYS A 8 18.70 -5.07 12.44
CA LYS A 8 19.14 -4.94 13.83
C LYS A 8 18.21 -4.04 14.64
N VAL A 9 17.92 -2.85 14.13
CA VAL A 9 16.99 -1.90 14.79
C VAL A 9 15.60 -2.52 14.95
N LEU A 10 15.12 -3.26 13.95
CA LEU A 10 13.81 -3.92 14.05
C LEU A 10 13.80 -5.03 15.10
N ASN A 11 14.89 -5.79 15.28
CA ASN A 11 14.95 -6.87 16.27
C ASN A 11 14.72 -6.38 17.70
N ASP A 12 15.14 -5.16 18.03
CA ASP A 12 14.96 -4.57 19.37
C ASP A 12 13.48 -4.31 19.68
N ILE A 13 12.67 -3.99 18.66
CA ILE A 13 11.24 -3.69 18.81
C ILE A 13 10.32 -4.86 18.43
N LYS A 14 10.85 -5.91 17.76
CA LYS A 14 10.06 -7.07 17.28
C LYS A 14 9.25 -7.71 18.40
N LYS A 15 9.75 -7.75 19.64
CA LYS A 15 9.06 -8.34 20.79
C LYS A 15 7.77 -7.60 21.21
N ASN A 16 7.58 -6.37 20.75
CA ASN A 16 6.45 -5.51 21.15
C ASN A 16 5.27 -5.56 20.17
N TYR A 17 5.40 -6.27 19.04
CA TYR A 17 4.40 -6.28 17.98
C TYR A 17 4.23 -7.68 17.40
N ASP A 18 2.99 -8.10 17.18
CA ASP A 18 2.71 -9.35 16.46
C ASP A 18 3.11 -9.26 14.98
N PHE A 19 2.97 -8.07 14.39
CA PHE A 19 3.29 -7.80 12.99
C PHE A 19 3.94 -6.44 12.81
N ILE A 20 4.96 -6.39 11.94
CA ILE A 20 5.60 -5.16 11.48
C ILE A 20 5.44 -5.11 9.96
N LEU A 21 4.74 -4.08 9.46
CA LEU A 21 4.64 -3.81 8.03
C LEU A 21 5.71 -2.80 7.61
N ILE A 22 6.51 -3.17 6.60
CA ILE A 22 7.56 -2.33 6.03
C ILE A 22 7.10 -1.87 4.65
N ASP A 23 6.82 -0.58 4.51
CA ASP A 23 6.50 0.03 3.22
C ASP A 23 7.76 0.60 2.58
N THR A 24 8.17 0.05 1.43
CA THR A 24 9.41 0.42 0.74
C THR A 24 9.14 1.40 -0.40
N PRO A 25 9.93 2.47 -0.57
CA PRO A 25 9.78 3.38 -1.70
C PRO A 25 10.13 2.68 -3.04
N PRO A 26 9.47 3.06 -4.14
CA PRO A 26 9.54 2.31 -5.41
C PRO A 26 10.86 2.40 -6.19
N VAL A 27 11.77 3.35 -5.89
CA VAL A 27 12.88 3.70 -6.82
C VAL A 27 14.29 3.56 -6.22
N HIS A 28 14.42 3.20 -4.94
CA HIS A 28 15.73 3.20 -4.28
C HIS A 28 16.12 1.78 -3.87
N GLY A 29 17.00 1.15 -4.67
CA GLY A 29 17.41 -0.25 -4.49
C GLY A 29 17.86 -0.57 -3.06
N HIS A 30 18.56 0.34 -2.39
CA HIS A 30 19.02 0.13 -1.01
C HIS A 30 17.86 0.04 0.01
N PHE A 31 16.75 0.75 -0.16
CA PHE A 31 15.61 0.63 0.78
C PHE A 31 14.83 -0.66 0.55
N ILE A 32 14.65 -1.05 -0.71
CA ILE A 32 14.02 -2.33 -1.07
C ILE A 32 14.84 -3.48 -0.49
N VAL A 33 16.17 -3.45 -0.68
CA VAL A 33 17.07 -4.48 -0.16
C VAL A 33 17.08 -4.53 1.38
N ASN A 34 17.14 -3.37 2.06
CA ASN A 34 17.05 -3.33 3.52
C ASN A 34 15.71 -3.85 4.04
N GLY A 35 14.60 -3.43 3.42
CA GLY A 35 13.26 -3.87 3.79
C GLY A 35 13.10 -5.38 3.61
N MET A 36 13.54 -5.91 2.47
CA MET A 36 13.48 -7.34 2.17
C MET A 36 14.42 -8.17 3.05
N ALA A 37 15.61 -7.65 3.40
CA ALA A 37 16.53 -8.32 4.33
C ALA A 37 15.97 -8.45 5.76
N ALA A 38 15.14 -7.48 6.17
CA ALA A 38 14.51 -7.45 7.49
C ALA A 38 13.16 -8.18 7.55
N ALA A 39 12.48 -8.33 6.42
CA ALA A 39 11.16 -8.94 6.33
C ALA A 39 11.21 -10.47 6.44
N ASP A 40 10.26 -11.03 7.20
CA ASP A 40 10.06 -12.48 7.31
C ASP A 40 9.19 -13.03 6.17
N LYS A 41 8.36 -12.16 5.56
CA LYS A 41 7.42 -12.43 4.48
C LYS A 41 7.34 -11.24 3.54
N VAL A 42 7.13 -11.49 2.25
CA VAL A 42 7.07 -10.43 1.24
C VAL A 42 5.72 -10.45 0.52
N ILE A 43 5.12 -9.26 0.43
CA ILE A 43 3.94 -8.98 -0.40
C ILE A 43 4.40 -8.12 -1.57
N VAL A 44 4.12 -8.56 -2.80
CA VAL A 44 4.45 -7.81 -4.01
C VAL A 44 3.19 -7.15 -4.56
N VAL A 45 3.27 -5.86 -4.84
CA VAL A 45 2.16 -5.06 -5.40
C VAL A 45 2.50 -4.65 -6.82
N LEU A 46 1.59 -4.95 -7.75
CA LEU A 46 1.76 -4.74 -9.19
C LEU A 46 0.63 -3.85 -9.74
N ASP A 47 0.94 -3.07 -10.77
CA ASP A 47 -0.04 -2.33 -11.59
C ASP A 47 -0.17 -3.07 -12.93
N PRO A 48 -1.38 -3.47 -13.37
CA PRO A 48 -1.57 -4.21 -14.61
C PRO A 48 -1.30 -3.29 -15.79
N GLY A 49 -0.23 -3.59 -16.51
CA GLY A 49 0.20 -2.93 -17.72
C GLY A 49 1.21 -3.80 -18.46
N ILE A 50 1.57 -3.40 -19.68
CA ILE A 50 2.42 -4.22 -20.56
C ILE A 50 3.79 -4.53 -19.94
N PHE A 51 4.30 -3.62 -19.09
CA PHE A 51 5.57 -3.76 -18.39
C PHE A 51 5.49 -4.61 -17.11
N ALA A 52 4.30 -5.02 -16.66
CA ALA A 52 4.16 -5.79 -15.43
C ALA A 52 4.74 -7.20 -15.59
N LEU A 53 4.53 -7.83 -16.75
CA LEU A 53 5.05 -9.16 -17.08
C LEU A 53 6.57 -9.13 -17.26
N GLU A 54 7.06 -8.13 -18.00
CA GLU A 54 8.51 -7.93 -18.20
C GLU A 54 9.21 -7.65 -16.87
N GLY A 55 8.65 -6.76 -16.06
CA GLY A 55 9.16 -6.42 -14.74
C GLY A 55 9.17 -7.59 -13.76
N LEU A 56 8.23 -8.53 -13.85
CA LEU A 56 8.19 -9.73 -13.02
C LEU A 56 9.31 -10.72 -13.39
N SER A 57 9.57 -10.89 -14.69
CA SER A 57 10.67 -11.72 -15.19
C SER A 57 12.03 -11.15 -14.80
N THR A 58 12.21 -9.83 -14.93
CA THR A 58 13.40 -9.13 -14.43
C THR A 58 13.52 -9.25 -12.91
N LEU A 59 12.41 -9.16 -12.17
CA LEU A 59 12.41 -9.35 -10.71
C LEU A 59 12.96 -10.73 -10.34
N GLN A 60 12.50 -11.78 -11.00
CA GLN A 60 12.96 -13.15 -10.74
C GLN A 60 14.46 -13.32 -11.02
N HIS A 61 14.93 -12.79 -12.15
CA HIS A 61 16.32 -12.97 -12.57
C HIS A 61 17.30 -12.09 -11.77
N SER A 62 17.03 -10.79 -11.69
CA SER A 62 17.96 -9.83 -11.06
C SER A 62 17.93 -9.90 -9.53
N PHE A 63 16.75 -10.01 -8.93
CA PHE A 63 16.67 -10.08 -7.46
C PHE A 63 16.95 -11.48 -6.94
N GLY A 64 16.66 -12.54 -7.69
CA GLY A 64 16.98 -13.91 -7.29
C GLY A 64 18.47 -14.09 -6.99
N ASP A 65 19.33 -13.67 -7.91
CA ASP A 65 20.79 -13.80 -7.74
C ASP A 65 21.35 -12.81 -6.71
N PHE A 66 20.80 -11.60 -6.67
CA PHE A 66 21.19 -10.61 -5.67
C PHE A 66 20.84 -11.06 -4.23
N PHE A 67 19.64 -11.60 -4.00
CA PHE A 67 19.23 -12.11 -2.69
C PHE A 67 19.97 -13.38 -2.30
N LYS A 68 20.24 -14.29 -3.25
CA LYS A 68 21.11 -15.45 -3.02
C LYS A 68 22.50 -15.03 -2.55
N ARG A 69 23.12 -14.03 -3.19
CA ARG A 69 24.43 -13.48 -2.78
C ARG A 69 24.42 -12.87 -1.38
N LEU A 70 23.27 -12.38 -0.92
CA LEU A 70 23.08 -11.86 0.43
C LEU A 70 22.67 -12.93 1.47
N GLY A 71 22.54 -14.20 1.06
CA GLY A 71 22.06 -15.27 1.94
C GLY A 71 20.59 -15.11 2.37
N LEU A 72 19.81 -14.35 1.61
CA LEU A 72 18.40 -14.08 1.89
C LEU A 72 17.52 -15.01 1.04
N ASN A 73 16.70 -15.82 1.70
CA ASN A 73 15.68 -16.61 1.02
C ASN A 73 14.44 -15.74 0.79
N LEU A 74 14.29 -15.26 -0.44
CA LEU A 74 13.10 -14.49 -0.82
C LEU A 74 11.91 -15.44 -1.00
N ASN A 75 11.04 -15.52 -0.01
CA ASN A 75 9.75 -16.20 -0.17
C ASN A 75 8.66 -15.14 -0.35
N ILE A 76 8.25 -14.94 -1.60
CA ILE A 76 7.08 -14.12 -1.90
C ILE A 76 5.85 -14.93 -1.51
N ASP A 77 5.04 -14.39 -0.61
CA ASP A 77 3.89 -15.09 -0.04
C ASP A 77 2.58 -14.69 -0.72
N ILE A 78 2.46 -13.42 -1.12
CA ILE A 78 1.23 -12.86 -1.68
C ILE A 78 1.57 -11.89 -2.81
N PHE A 79 0.84 -12.00 -3.92
CA PHE A 79 0.84 -11.01 -4.99
C PHE A 79 -0.47 -10.24 -5.01
N LEU A 80 -0.39 -8.92 -5.14
CA LEU A 80 -1.53 -8.01 -5.28
C LEU A 80 -1.44 -7.32 -6.63
N ILE A 81 -2.43 -7.49 -7.48
CA ILE A 81 -2.60 -6.69 -8.70
C ILE A 81 -3.58 -5.58 -8.36
N THR A 82 -3.18 -4.32 -8.54
CA THR A 82 -3.99 -3.14 -8.17
C THR A 82 -4.71 -2.56 -9.37
N LYS A 83 -5.80 -1.81 -9.16
CA LYS A 83 -6.52 -1.10 -10.24
C LYS A 83 -6.94 -2.01 -11.41
N CYS A 84 -7.31 -3.27 -11.15
CA CYS A 84 -7.59 -4.26 -12.20
C CYS A 84 -8.88 -3.98 -12.98
N GLN A 85 -9.87 -3.42 -12.31
CA GLN A 85 -11.21 -3.19 -12.85
C GLN A 85 -11.47 -1.69 -12.81
N ASP A 86 -11.06 -1.02 -13.87
CA ASP A 86 -11.21 0.41 -14.07
C ASP A 86 -12.16 0.64 -15.24
N SER A 87 -13.28 1.35 -15.01
CA SER A 87 -14.27 1.65 -16.04
C SER A 87 -13.72 2.59 -17.12
N VAL A 88 -12.68 3.37 -16.80
CA VAL A 88 -12.03 4.30 -17.73
C VAL A 88 -11.04 3.57 -18.63
N LEU A 89 -10.42 2.48 -18.14
CA LEU A 89 -9.40 1.72 -18.86
C LEU A 89 -9.74 0.22 -18.87
N PRO A 90 -10.70 -0.23 -19.71
CA PRO A 90 -11.19 -1.60 -19.71
C PRO A 90 -10.12 -2.66 -19.99
N TRP A 91 -9.07 -2.30 -20.73
CA TRP A 91 -7.94 -3.18 -21.04
C TRP A 91 -7.21 -3.68 -19.79
N ARG A 92 -7.23 -2.91 -18.68
CA ARG A 92 -6.59 -3.31 -17.41
C ARG A 92 -7.13 -4.63 -16.87
N LYS A 93 -8.41 -4.93 -17.13
CA LYS A 93 -9.01 -6.20 -16.72
C LYS A 93 -8.33 -7.38 -17.43
N LYS A 94 -8.14 -7.27 -18.75
CA LYS A 94 -7.48 -8.30 -19.55
C LYS A 94 -6.04 -8.53 -19.09
N TYR A 95 -5.23 -7.48 -19.00
CA TYR A 95 -3.84 -7.62 -18.53
C TYR A 95 -3.74 -8.10 -17.08
N ALA A 96 -4.69 -7.74 -16.21
CA ALA A 96 -4.71 -8.25 -14.84
C ALA A 96 -4.97 -9.77 -14.80
N GLU A 97 -5.73 -10.34 -15.74
CA GLU A 97 -5.84 -11.80 -15.86
C GLU A 97 -4.56 -12.42 -16.41
N GLU A 98 -3.98 -11.87 -17.48
CA GLU A 98 -2.72 -12.37 -18.07
C GLU A 98 -1.57 -12.38 -17.04
N VAL A 99 -1.39 -11.29 -16.30
CA VAL A 99 -0.41 -11.18 -15.21
C VAL A 99 -0.72 -12.17 -14.09
N LYS A 100 -1.99 -12.40 -13.78
CA LYS A 100 -2.38 -13.38 -12.76
C LYS A 100 -2.02 -14.79 -13.19
N GLU A 101 -2.33 -15.17 -14.42
CA GLU A 101 -2.03 -16.50 -14.97
C GLU A 101 -0.53 -16.77 -14.98
N ASP A 102 0.27 -15.81 -15.40
CA ASP A 102 1.74 -15.94 -15.40
C ASP A 102 2.31 -16.09 -13.98
N ILE A 103 1.83 -15.29 -13.02
CA ILE A 103 2.26 -15.42 -11.62
C ILE A 103 1.84 -16.77 -11.03
N GLU A 104 0.59 -17.20 -11.26
CA GLU A 104 0.08 -18.46 -10.73
C GLU A 104 0.81 -19.67 -11.37
N GLY A 105 1.18 -19.58 -12.65
CA GLY A 105 1.98 -20.58 -13.36
C GLY A 105 3.43 -20.66 -12.87
N ASN A 106 4.12 -19.52 -12.78
CA ASN A 106 5.55 -19.47 -12.49
C ASN A 106 5.86 -19.56 -10.99
N PHE A 107 5.08 -18.88 -10.14
CA PHE A 107 5.34 -18.79 -8.70
C PHE A 107 4.48 -19.75 -7.88
N LYS A 108 3.38 -20.28 -8.43
CA LYS A 108 2.41 -21.13 -7.71
C LYS A 108 1.90 -20.48 -6.42
N LYS A 109 1.74 -19.15 -6.44
CA LYS A 109 1.27 -18.35 -5.29
C LYS A 109 -0.10 -17.74 -5.59
N LYS A 110 -0.89 -17.51 -4.54
CA LYS A 110 -2.20 -16.87 -4.66
C LYS A 110 -2.04 -15.39 -5.05
N VAL A 111 -2.77 -14.98 -6.08
CA VAL A 111 -2.86 -13.60 -6.55
C VAL A 111 -4.20 -13.00 -6.16
N PHE A 112 -4.19 -11.79 -5.60
CA PHE A 112 -5.41 -11.04 -5.33
C PHE A 112 -5.53 -9.85 -6.27
N LYS A 113 -6.72 -9.67 -6.86
CA LYS A 113 -7.05 -8.55 -7.73
C LYS A 113 -7.80 -7.48 -6.94
N ILE A 114 -7.22 -6.30 -6.84
CA ILE A 114 -7.80 -5.15 -6.16
C ILE A 114 -8.44 -4.26 -7.24
N PRO A 115 -9.78 -4.10 -7.25
CA PRO A 115 -10.46 -3.27 -8.25
C PRO A 115 -10.09 -1.80 -8.08
N TYR A 116 -10.25 -1.00 -9.13
CA TYR A 116 -10.18 0.45 -8.96
C TYR A 116 -11.39 0.91 -8.13
N SER A 117 -11.16 1.84 -7.20
CA SER A 117 -12.24 2.43 -6.42
C SER A 117 -11.86 3.83 -5.95
N GLU A 118 -12.75 4.79 -6.18
CA GLU A 118 -12.66 6.16 -5.65
C GLU A 118 -12.56 6.19 -4.12
N HIS A 119 -13.15 5.20 -3.44
CA HIS A 119 -13.11 5.11 -1.98
C HIS A 119 -11.68 5.03 -1.42
N ILE A 120 -10.70 4.52 -2.18
CA ILE A 120 -9.30 4.54 -1.75
C ILE A 120 -8.81 5.98 -1.65
N TYR A 121 -9.06 6.81 -2.65
CA TYR A 121 -8.65 8.22 -2.60
C TYR A 121 -9.39 8.99 -1.50
N GLU A 122 -10.69 8.70 -1.30
CA GLU A 122 -11.45 9.26 -0.17
C GLU A 122 -10.83 8.88 1.18
N THR A 123 -10.38 7.63 1.34
CA THR A 123 -9.75 7.16 2.58
C THR A 123 -8.42 7.85 2.86
N HIS A 124 -7.64 8.11 1.82
CA HIS A 124 -6.37 8.83 1.92
C HIS A 124 -6.62 10.28 2.34
N ALA A 125 -7.59 10.96 1.72
CA ALA A 125 -7.95 12.33 2.07
C ALA A 125 -8.49 12.44 3.50
N LYS A 126 -9.28 11.46 3.94
CA LYS A 126 -9.86 11.43 5.30
C LYS A 126 -8.89 10.92 6.35
N GLY A 127 -7.80 10.25 5.98
CA GLY A 127 -6.86 9.61 6.93
C GLY A 127 -7.47 8.43 7.69
N VAL A 128 -8.44 7.72 7.10
CA VAL A 128 -9.12 6.57 7.71
C VAL A 128 -8.97 5.37 6.80
N PRO A 129 -8.43 4.23 7.26
CA PRO A 129 -8.23 3.07 6.39
C PRO A 129 -9.54 2.51 5.84
N ILE A 130 -9.48 1.89 4.66
CA ILE A 130 -10.66 1.33 3.97
C ILE A 130 -11.43 0.31 4.81
N SER A 131 -10.73 -0.44 5.67
CA SER A 131 -11.30 -1.39 6.62
C SER A 131 -12.25 -0.76 7.63
N HIS A 132 -12.13 0.55 7.87
CA HIS A 132 -12.99 1.28 8.81
C HIS A 132 -13.95 2.22 8.07
N TYR A 133 -13.52 2.79 6.95
CA TYR A 133 -14.34 3.73 6.18
C TYR A 133 -15.47 3.04 5.40
N LYS A 134 -15.14 2.00 4.63
CA LYS A 134 -16.09 1.24 3.79
C LYS A 134 -15.75 -0.26 3.79
N PRO A 135 -15.81 -0.94 4.96
CA PRO A 135 -15.46 -2.37 5.07
C PRO A 135 -16.26 -3.29 4.16
N LYS A 136 -17.55 -2.98 3.92
CA LYS A 136 -18.45 -3.79 3.10
C LYS A 136 -18.35 -3.52 1.59
N SER A 137 -17.55 -2.54 1.16
CA SER A 137 -17.30 -2.27 -0.27
C SER A 137 -16.56 -3.43 -0.94
N SER A 138 -16.60 -3.50 -2.27
CA SER A 138 -15.85 -4.50 -3.04
C SER A 138 -14.37 -4.54 -2.65
N ILE A 139 -13.74 -3.36 -2.59
CA ILE A 139 -12.34 -3.23 -2.20
C ILE A 139 -12.10 -3.54 -0.72
N GLY A 140 -13.01 -3.14 0.17
CA GLY A 140 -12.93 -3.47 1.60
C GLY A 140 -12.95 -4.97 1.86
N LYS A 141 -13.80 -5.71 1.12
CA LYS A 141 -13.86 -7.18 1.15
C LYS A 141 -12.56 -7.81 0.67
N VAL A 142 -11.98 -7.33 -0.43
CA VAL A 142 -10.71 -7.86 -0.97
C VAL A 142 -9.57 -7.66 0.03
N TYR A 143 -9.41 -6.46 0.61
CA TYR A 143 -8.37 -6.22 1.61
C TYR A 143 -8.54 -7.09 2.87
N LYS A 144 -9.80 -7.36 3.26
CA LYS A 144 -10.08 -8.31 4.35
C LYS A 144 -9.64 -9.73 3.98
N GLU A 145 -9.97 -10.19 2.77
CA GLU A 145 -9.57 -11.51 2.29
C GLU A 145 -8.04 -11.68 2.23
N VAL A 146 -7.32 -10.64 1.79
CA VAL A 146 -5.84 -10.61 1.80
C VAL A 146 -5.30 -10.75 3.23
N ALA A 147 -5.87 -10.01 4.18
CA ALA A 147 -5.45 -10.06 5.58
C ALA A 147 -5.73 -11.43 6.21
N ASP A 148 -6.91 -12.00 6.00
CA ASP A 148 -7.29 -13.32 6.49
C ASP A 148 -6.37 -14.40 5.93
N LYS A 149 -6.07 -14.35 4.62
CA LYS A 149 -5.12 -15.28 3.98
C LYS A 149 -3.72 -15.15 4.57
N TYR A 150 -3.24 -13.92 4.80
CA TYR A 150 -1.92 -13.71 5.38
C TYR A 150 -1.84 -14.31 6.79
N LEU A 151 -2.87 -14.10 7.62
CA LEU A 151 -2.96 -14.70 8.95
C LEU A 151 -2.89 -16.22 8.89
N ASP A 152 -3.63 -16.86 7.97
CA ASP A 152 -3.59 -18.31 7.82
C ASP A 152 -2.21 -18.82 7.39
N LEU A 153 -1.51 -18.12 6.50
CA LEU A 153 -0.13 -18.45 6.13
C LEU A 153 0.84 -18.30 7.32
N THR A 154 0.53 -17.48 8.33
CA THR A 154 1.40 -17.27 9.50
C THR A 154 1.14 -18.28 10.62
N LYS A 155 -0.11 -18.71 10.83
CA LYS A 155 -0.48 -19.71 11.85
C LYS A 155 0.30 -21.02 11.72
N ASN A 156 0.67 -21.41 10.49
CA ASN A 156 1.40 -22.65 10.23
C ASN A 156 2.90 -22.60 10.59
N LYS A 157 3.45 -21.44 10.99
CA LYS A 157 4.90 -21.31 11.30
C LYS A 157 5.22 -20.74 12.69
N THR A 158 4.27 -20.13 13.39
CA THR A 158 4.55 -19.55 14.70
C THR A 158 4.32 -20.57 15.82
N ARG A 159 5.40 -20.93 16.54
CA ARG A 159 5.37 -21.51 17.89
C ARG A 159 4.72 -20.52 18.87
N THR A 160 3.43 -20.35 18.78
CA THR A 160 2.58 -19.97 19.89
C THR A 160 1.21 -20.39 19.40
N SER A 161 0.62 -21.37 20.05
CA SER A 161 -0.82 -21.47 20.10
C SER A 161 -1.32 -20.07 20.40
N LEU A 162 -1.77 -19.36 19.36
CA LEU A 162 -2.85 -18.42 19.54
C LEU A 162 -3.90 -19.26 20.21
N ILE A 163 -3.95 -19.16 21.54
CA ILE A 163 -5.16 -19.33 22.31
C ILE A 163 -6.08 -18.31 21.67
N ILE A 164 -6.70 -18.74 20.56
CA ILE A 164 -7.91 -18.18 20.04
C ILE A 164 -8.85 -18.46 21.17
N ASN A 165 -8.89 -17.54 22.13
CA ASN A 165 -9.93 -17.48 23.11
C ASN A 165 -11.19 -17.36 22.25
N LYS A 166 -11.87 -18.49 22.05
CA LYS A 166 -13.22 -18.63 21.51
C LYS A 166 -14.23 -18.00 22.48
N ASN A 167 -13.87 -16.85 23.07
CA ASN A 167 -14.86 -15.94 23.61
C ASN A 167 -15.41 -15.23 22.38
N ASN A 168 -16.63 -15.64 22.02
CA ASN A 168 -17.52 -15.03 21.04
C ASN A 168 -17.78 -13.56 21.38
N ASN A 169 -16.75 -12.74 21.25
CA ASN A 169 -16.72 -11.30 21.30
C ASN A 169 -15.44 -10.89 20.59
N SER A 170 -15.31 -11.26 19.31
CA SER A 170 -14.40 -10.54 18.44
C SER A 170 -14.92 -9.11 18.39
N LYS A 171 -14.38 -8.26 19.28
CA LYS A 171 -14.31 -6.81 19.08
C LYS A 171 -13.40 -6.57 17.85
N TYR A 172 -13.82 -7.02 16.67
CA TYR A 172 -13.79 -6.07 15.57
C TYR A 172 -14.52 -4.87 16.13
N LEU A 173 -13.84 -3.73 16.22
CA LEU A 173 -14.46 -2.50 16.65
C LEU A 173 -15.61 -2.27 15.66
N ASP A 174 -16.82 -2.71 16.03
CA ASP A 174 -18.02 -2.57 15.21
C ASP A 174 -18.42 -1.11 15.29
N LEU A 175 -17.66 -0.29 14.58
CA LEU A 175 -17.85 1.16 14.47
C LEU A 175 -18.98 1.46 13.47
N GLY A 176 -20.00 0.61 13.42
CA GLY A 176 -21.18 0.70 12.57
C GLY A 176 -22.02 1.97 12.77
N LYS A 177 -21.57 2.96 13.54
CA LYS A 177 -22.15 4.30 13.63
C LYS A 177 -21.00 5.30 13.68
N LYS A 178 -20.99 6.27 12.75
CA LYS A 178 -20.25 7.57 12.65
C LYS A 178 -19.30 8.08 13.77
N LYS A 179 -19.39 7.61 15.02
CA LYS A 179 -18.36 7.70 16.05
C LYS A 179 -17.35 6.60 15.74
N ASP A 180 -16.18 6.83 15.14
CA ASP A 180 -15.09 7.45 15.87
C ASP A 180 -13.88 7.70 14.94
N VAL A 181 -14.12 8.28 13.76
CA VAL A 181 -13.03 8.74 12.87
C VAL A 181 -12.06 9.65 13.63
N ASN A 182 -12.59 10.50 14.52
CA ASN A 182 -11.80 11.36 15.37
C ASN A 182 -11.00 10.59 16.42
N LEU A 183 -11.55 9.51 17.00
CA LEU A 183 -10.81 8.66 17.93
C LEU A 183 -9.71 7.86 17.20
N ILE A 184 -9.97 7.36 15.99
CA ILE A 184 -8.94 6.68 15.18
C ILE A 184 -7.81 7.66 14.85
N LYS A 185 -8.13 8.86 14.39
CA LYS A 185 -7.15 9.92 14.14
C LYS A 185 -6.38 10.27 15.40
N LYS A 186 -7.08 10.50 16.51
CA LYS A 186 -6.48 10.78 17.82
C LYS A 186 -5.58 9.64 18.27
N THR A 187 -5.99 8.39 18.11
CA THR A 187 -5.20 7.21 18.49
C THR A 187 -3.97 7.05 17.60
N GLN A 188 -4.09 7.33 16.29
CA GLN A 188 -2.94 7.38 15.39
C GLN A 188 -1.97 8.50 15.80
N GLU A 189 -2.47 9.71 16.02
CA GLU A 189 -1.68 10.86 16.48
C GLU A 189 -1.01 10.58 17.83
N ASP A 190 -1.72 9.99 18.78
CA ASP A 190 -1.21 9.65 20.11
C ASP A 190 -0.13 8.57 20.02
N ARG A 191 -0.27 7.59 19.10
CA ARG A 191 0.82 6.64 18.78
C ARG A 191 2.05 7.37 18.25
N PHE A 192 1.88 8.37 17.38
CA PHE A 192 3.01 9.14 16.85
C PHE A 192 3.64 10.08 17.89
N LYS A 193 2.87 10.60 18.85
CA LYS A 193 3.36 11.52 19.90
C LYS A 193 4.14 10.82 21.01
N LYS A 194 3.81 9.56 21.34
CA LYS A 194 4.42 8.82 22.46
C LYS A 194 5.82 8.26 22.18
N ASN A 195 6.17 8.01 20.92
CA ASN A 195 7.45 7.43 20.54
C ASN A 195 8.32 8.45 19.78
N ILE A 196 9.56 8.66 20.21
CA ILE A 196 10.52 9.61 19.64
C ILE A 196 10.70 9.39 18.12
N ILE A 197 10.83 8.13 17.69
CA ILE A 197 11.00 7.80 16.27
C ILE A 197 9.72 8.13 15.50
N SER A 198 8.57 7.77 16.05
CA SER A 198 7.27 8.04 15.42
C SER A 198 7.00 9.55 15.31
N LYS A 199 7.41 10.33 16.31
CA LYS A 199 7.32 11.81 16.31
C LYS A 199 8.23 12.41 15.24
N LEU A 200 9.46 11.92 15.11
CA LEU A 200 10.41 12.35 14.07
C LEU A 200 9.86 12.05 12.66
N VAL A 201 9.38 10.83 12.43
CA VAL A 201 8.78 10.41 11.15
C VAL A 201 7.55 11.25 10.82
N TYR A 202 6.68 11.50 11.79
CA TYR A 202 5.51 12.36 11.62
C TYR A 202 5.91 13.80 11.24
N ASN A 203 6.89 14.37 11.93
CA ASN A 203 7.39 15.72 11.64
C ASN A 203 8.00 15.83 10.25
N ILE A 204 8.82 14.87 9.83
CA ILE A 204 9.37 14.80 8.46
C ILE A 204 8.24 14.74 7.43
N ARG A 205 7.22 13.90 7.68
CA ARG A 205 6.06 13.77 6.79
C ARG A 205 5.30 15.09 6.66
N ILE A 206 5.00 15.75 7.78
CA ILE A 206 4.31 17.05 7.81
C ILE A 206 5.11 18.14 7.10
N SER A 207 6.43 18.21 7.31
CA SER A 207 7.33 19.15 6.60
C SER A 207 7.22 18.97 5.08
N LYS A 208 7.33 17.72 4.60
CA LYS A 208 7.26 17.41 3.17
C LYS A 208 5.91 17.76 2.54
N TYR A 209 4.80 17.53 3.26
CA TYR A 209 3.47 17.92 2.77
C TYR A 209 3.26 19.44 2.79
N LYS A 210 3.82 20.17 3.78
CA LYS A 210 3.77 21.63 3.82
C LYS A 210 4.47 22.26 2.61
N GLU A 211 5.67 21.81 2.27
CA GLU A 211 6.40 22.28 1.09
C GLU A 211 5.61 22.01 -0.20
N LYS A 212 5.08 20.79 -0.35
CA LYS A 212 4.30 20.42 -1.53
C LYS A 212 3.02 21.26 -1.64
N PHE A 213 2.36 21.54 -0.52
CA PHE A 213 1.19 22.41 -0.48
C PHE A 213 1.53 23.86 -0.85
N GLN A 214 2.68 24.37 -0.39
CA GLN A 214 3.18 25.70 -0.76
C GLN A 214 3.44 25.83 -2.26
N LYS A 215 4.08 24.82 -2.87
CA LYS A 215 4.27 24.76 -4.33
C LYS A 215 2.95 24.77 -5.09
N ILE A 216 2.01 23.91 -4.71
CA ILE A 216 0.68 23.86 -5.34
C ILE A 216 -0.02 25.22 -5.23
N LYS A 217 0.06 25.87 -4.05
CA LYS A 217 -0.55 27.19 -3.83
C LYS A 217 0.09 28.30 -4.68
N GLN A 218 1.36 28.18 -5.03
CA GLN A 218 2.06 29.11 -5.93
C GLN A 218 1.71 28.86 -7.40
N GLU A 219 1.45 27.61 -7.79
CA GLU A 219 1.12 27.23 -9.18
C GLU A 219 -0.36 27.44 -9.52
N LEU A 220 -1.26 27.35 -8.54
CA LEU A 220 -2.71 27.47 -8.73
C LEU A 220 -3.16 28.76 -9.46
N PRO A 221 -2.66 29.96 -9.11
CA PRO A 221 -3.05 31.21 -9.77
C PRO A 221 -2.63 31.28 -11.24
N VAL A 222 -1.51 30.62 -11.59
CA VAL A 222 -1.02 30.56 -12.97
C VAL A 222 -1.93 29.67 -13.81
N LEU A 223 -2.33 28.53 -13.27
CA LEU A 223 -3.25 27.60 -13.92
C LEU A 223 -4.65 28.22 -14.11
N GLU A 224 -5.15 28.97 -13.12
CA GLU A 224 -6.42 29.70 -13.22
C GLU A 224 -6.41 30.75 -14.34
N LYS A 225 -5.32 31.53 -14.46
CA LYS A 225 -5.14 32.48 -15.56
C LYS A 225 -5.12 31.81 -16.94
N ILE A 226 -4.45 30.66 -17.07
CA ILE A 226 -4.41 29.89 -18.31
C ILE A 226 -5.82 29.40 -18.67
N LEU A 227 -6.57 28.89 -17.68
CA LEU A 227 -7.94 28.42 -17.87
C LEU A 227 -8.88 29.54 -18.32
N GLU A 228 -8.77 30.74 -17.74
CA GLU A 228 -9.56 31.89 -18.20
C GLU A 228 -9.24 32.28 -19.64
N LYS A 229 -7.96 32.27 -20.02
CA LYS A 229 -7.52 32.56 -21.39
C LYS A 229 -8.10 31.58 -22.40
N ILE A 230 -8.08 30.29 -22.06
CA ILE A 230 -8.68 29.22 -22.89
C ILE A 230 -10.20 29.42 -23.00
N LYS A 231 -10.90 29.70 -21.89
CA LYS A 231 -12.35 29.96 -21.91
C LYS A 231 -12.72 31.17 -22.78
N LYS A 232 -11.90 32.23 -22.77
CA LYS A 232 -12.12 33.42 -23.60
C LYS A 232 -11.94 33.12 -25.08
N ASN A 233 -10.89 32.38 -25.45
CA ASN A 233 -10.65 31.96 -26.83
C ASN A 233 -11.76 31.04 -27.36
N VAL A 234 -12.26 30.11 -26.54
CA VAL A 234 -13.37 29.21 -26.93
C VAL A 234 -14.66 30.00 -27.18
N LYS A 235 -14.95 31.04 -26.37
CA LYS A 235 -16.11 31.92 -26.59
C LYS A 235 -15.99 32.73 -27.88
N GLU A 236 -14.81 33.27 -28.19
CA GLU A 236 -14.58 34.02 -29.44
C GLU A 236 -14.74 33.15 -30.69
N ILE A 237 -14.32 31.88 -30.62
CA ILE A 237 -14.50 30.91 -31.72
C ILE A 237 -15.99 30.54 -31.87
N ALA A 238 -16.71 30.41 -30.75
CA ALA A 238 -18.14 30.10 -30.77
C ALA A 238 -19.01 31.25 -31.27
N SER A 239 -18.57 32.52 -31.14
CA SER A 239 -19.29 33.70 -31.65
C SER A 239 -19.01 34.05 -33.12
N LYS A 240 -18.08 33.33 -33.78
CA LYS A 240 -17.71 33.52 -35.20
C LYS A 240 -18.34 32.47 -36.14
N LYS A 241 -19.23 31.63 -35.62
CA LYS A 241 -20.11 30.73 -36.39
C LYS A 241 -21.54 31.25 -36.30
#